data_AF-A0A1G6C8B1-F1
#
_entry.id   AF-A0A1G6C8B1-F1
#
_cell.length_a   1.000
_cell.length_b   1.000
_cell.length_c   1.000
_cell.angle_alpha   90.00
_cell.angle_beta   90.00
_cell.angle_gamma   90.00
#
_symmetry.space_group_name_H-M   'P 1'
#
loop_
_entity.id
_entity.type
_entity.pdbx_description
1 polymer ?
#
loop_
_entity_poly.entity_id
_entity_poly.type
_entity_poly.pdbx_seq_one_letter_code
_entity_poly.pdbx_strand_id
1 'polypeptide(L)'
;MSNERNAGRKPTITDEQLNEIKERYENGESLSSLALEHGVTRQALHKRLQAKAEQPVQIDWIVDGERVSTLQVDFHKRGLVLSNYVMEISKLPFGFNNNPTWQQFASLLEEKYFMDRGVDEPGTFLFTDGKKDFSVDEVIDIQTDDVSKIPVFQFQKKDLILTRTDTDGYQMKALSFDRKLFIKSQAVISGVEMRDWAVEIIASDLANQLGIPCVQQHQCNFAFGNRKWDGVYSKNFEIDGYTFLSFESLIATKHLSTKDDSFIKRGSIEKLKWCASQLSEIGSLPYEQAEKYMVDLAVIDCLVGNVDRHTRNFGLFFNSNKGDYSIPLIFDNGMGLFEHDYYRDNYKTFDEAMNNVYVAPYGKDPFEFLEELNDAFRLKQLYAGIDEIKYLDILNTSFSKEYERRMQQLWQKLD
;
A
#
# COMPACT_ATOMS: atom_id res chain seq x y z
N MET A 1 79.43 13.97 -6.98
CA MET A 1 78.66 15.10 -6.42
C MET A 1 77.18 14.78 -6.59
N SER A 2 76.54 14.40 -5.48
CA SER A 2 75.09 14.31 -5.34
C SER A 2 74.51 15.70 -5.08
N ASN A 3 73.38 16.00 -5.71
CA ASN A 3 72.39 16.97 -5.24
C ASN A 3 71.07 16.57 -5.93
N GLU A 4 70.31 15.63 -5.37
CA GLU A 4 69.32 15.84 -4.30
C GLU A 4 68.10 16.68 -4.74
N ARG A 5 67.45 16.33 -5.85
CA ARG A 5 66.02 16.66 -6.03
C ARG A 5 65.32 15.50 -6.73
N ASN A 6 64.75 14.59 -5.93
CA ASN A 6 63.69 13.65 -6.30
C ASN A 6 62.40 14.42 -6.68
N ALA A 7 62.50 15.31 -7.66
CA ALA A 7 61.36 16.00 -8.23
C ALA A 7 60.73 15.07 -9.27
N GLY A 8 59.60 14.45 -8.92
CA GLY A 8 58.68 13.99 -9.97
C GLY A 8 58.02 12.62 -9.85
N ARG A 9 57.90 11.99 -8.67
CA ARG A 9 56.94 10.88 -8.51
C ARG A 9 56.08 11.09 -7.28
N LYS A 10 54.83 11.52 -7.51
CA LYS A 10 53.81 11.61 -6.45
C LYS A 10 53.61 10.20 -5.87
N PRO A 11 53.67 10.03 -4.53
CA PRO A 11 53.36 8.74 -3.91
C PRO A 11 51.94 8.33 -4.31
N THR A 12 51.82 7.12 -4.84
CA THR A 12 50.56 6.57 -5.34
C THR A 12 50.05 5.63 -4.27
N ILE A 13 49.00 6.05 -3.56
CA ILE A 13 48.26 5.19 -2.63
C ILE A 13 47.66 4.05 -3.46
N THR A 14 47.96 2.82 -3.05
CA THR A 14 47.41 1.60 -3.65
C THR A 14 45.97 1.36 -3.18
N ASP A 15 45.20 0.53 -3.88
CA ASP A 15 43.79 0.29 -3.52
C ASP A 15 43.63 -0.40 -2.15
N GLU A 16 44.58 -1.25 -1.75
CA GLU A 16 44.64 -1.86 -0.41
C GLU A 16 44.85 -0.80 0.68
N GLN A 17 45.82 0.11 0.48
CA GLN A 17 46.06 1.23 1.39
C GLN A 17 44.87 2.18 1.46
N LEU A 18 44.13 2.37 0.35
CA LEU A 18 42.93 3.22 0.34
C LEU A 18 41.78 2.61 1.15
N ASN A 19 41.64 1.28 1.16
CA ASN A 19 40.63 0.60 1.96
C ASN A 19 40.94 0.65 3.46
N GLU A 20 42.20 0.47 3.84
CA GLU A 20 42.66 0.63 5.22
C GLU A 20 42.44 2.07 5.73
N ILE A 21 42.74 3.07 4.89
CA ILE A 21 42.49 4.49 5.22
C ILE A 21 41.00 4.78 5.39
N LYS A 22 40.12 4.14 4.60
CA LYS A 22 38.67 4.30 4.74
C LYS A 22 38.17 3.77 6.07
N GLU A 23 38.57 2.56 6.43
CA GLU A 23 38.14 1.92 7.68
C GLU A 23 38.60 2.75 8.90
N ARG A 24 39.82 3.28 8.87
CA ARG A 24 40.34 4.16 9.94
C ARG A 24 39.64 5.53 9.97
N TYR A 25 39.30 6.10 8.81
CA TYR A 25 38.53 7.34 8.73
C TYR A 25 37.09 7.17 9.25
N GLU A 26 36.43 6.06 8.93
CA GLU A 26 35.09 5.71 9.43
C GLU A 26 35.09 5.45 10.95
N ASN A 27 36.20 4.93 11.48
CA ASN A 27 36.43 4.77 12.92
C ASN A 27 36.82 6.07 13.65
N GLY A 28 36.76 7.22 12.97
CA GLY A 28 36.88 8.55 13.58
C GLY A 28 38.27 9.19 13.53
N GLU A 29 39.23 8.61 12.82
CA GLU A 29 40.54 9.25 12.63
C GLU A 29 40.45 10.47 11.70
N SER A 30 41.30 11.47 11.97
CA SER A 30 41.36 12.70 11.18
C SER A 30 41.89 12.43 9.77
N LEU A 31 41.18 12.94 8.76
CA LEU A 31 41.68 12.92 7.37
C LEU A 31 43.06 13.60 7.21
N SER A 32 43.41 14.51 8.13
CA SER A 32 44.71 15.19 8.12
C SER A 32 45.84 14.31 8.65
N SER A 33 45.58 13.43 9.64
CA SER A 33 46.56 12.48 10.13
C SER A 33 46.80 11.36 9.12
N LEU A 34 45.72 10.82 8.54
CA LEU A 34 45.79 9.79 7.51
C LEU A 34 46.52 10.28 6.25
N ALA A 35 46.29 11.52 5.81
CA ALA A 35 47.01 12.08 4.67
C ALA A 35 48.52 12.23 4.94
N LEU A 36 48.89 12.66 6.16
CA LEU A 36 50.29 12.81 6.57
C LEU A 36 51.02 11.46 6.61
N GLU A 37 50.38 10.45 7.18
CA GLU A 37 50.91 9.08 7.30
C GLU A 37 51.26 8.47 5.93
N HIS A 38 50.37 8.68 4.95
CA HIS A 38 50.55 8.14 3.59
C HIS A 38 51.30 9.10 2.65
N GLY A 39 51.87 10.19 3.16
CA GLY A 39 52.69 11.13 2.38
C GLY A 39 51.93 11.84 1.25
N VAL A 40 50.62 12.02 1.38
CA VAL A 40 49.76 12.69 0.39
C VAL A 40 49.15 13.97 0.97
N THR A 41 48.68 14.86 0.10
CA THR A 41 47.95 16.05 0.59
C THR A 41 46.54 15.66 1.00
N ARG A 42 45.99 16.32 2.04
CA ARG A 42 44.59 16.14 2.47
C ARG A 42 43.60 16.27 1.33
N GLN A 43 43.80 17.26 0.44
CA GLN A 43 42.96 17.45 -0.74
C GLN A 43 43.08 16.30 -1.75
N ALA A 44 44.28 15.74 -1.96
CA ALA A 44 44.47 14.58 -2.84
C ALA A 44 43.82 13.32 -2.26
N LEU A 45 43.90 13.11 -0.94
CA LEU A 45 43.25 12.00 -0.27
C LEU A 45 41.72 12.14 -0.28
N HIS A 46 41.20 13.32 0.04
CA HIS A 46 39.78 13.63 -0.07
C HIS A 46 39.24 13.41 -1.48
N LYS A 47 39.97 13.90 -2.49
CA LYS A 47 39.61 13.68 -3.89
C LYS A 47 39.63 12.20 -4.26
N ARG A 48 40.58 11.40 -3.75
CA ARG A 48 40.62 9.94 -3.98
C ARG A 48 39.49 9.19 -3.28
N LEU A 49 39.15 9.56 -2.06
CA LEU A 49 38.00 9.01 -1.34
C LEU A 49 36.68 9.30 -2.06
N GLN A 50 36.58 10.48 -2.71
CA GLN A 50 35.43 10.86 -3.54
C GLN A 50 35.51 10.38 -5.01
N ALA A 51 36.68 9.98 -5.52
CA ALA A 51 36.90 9.67 -6.94
C ALA A 51 36.39 8.29 -7.39
N LYS A 52 35.74 7.52 -6.51
CA LYS A 52 34.80 6.47 -6.91
C LYS A 52 33.36 6.96 -6.74
N ALA A 53 33.02 8.06 -7.39
CA ALA A 53 31.67 8.15 -7.93
C ALA A 53 31.66 7.16 -9.10
N GLU A 54 31.08 5.98 -8.88
CA GLU A 54 31.02 4.89 -9.87
C GLU A 54 30.53 5.46 -11.20
N GLN A 55 31.28 5.21 -12.28
CA GLN A 55 30.84 5.63 -13.61
C GLN A 55 29.58 4.83 -13.98
N PRO A 56 28.65 5.43 -14.75
CA PRO A 56 27.52 4.69 -15.27
C PRO A 56 27.99 3.41 -15.97
N VAL A 57 27.44 2.28 -15.55
CA VAL A 57 27.74 0.97 -16.12
C VAL A 57 26.97 0.83 -17.41
N GLN A 58 27.65 0.43 -18.48
CA GLN A 58 26.98 0.11 -19.73
C GLN A 58 26.58 -1.37 -19.74
N ILE A 59 25.31 -1.65 -20.00
CA ILE A 59 24.76 -2.99 -20.16
C ILE A 59 24.23 -3.09 -21.60
N ASP A 60 24.80 -3.99 -22.39
CA ASP A 60 24.32 -4.26 -23.74
C ASP A 60 23.29 -5.41 -23.69
N TRP A 61 22.11 -5.16 -24.23
CA TRP A 61 21.05 -6.15 -24.36
C TRP A 61 21.18 -6.87 -25.70
N ILE A 62 21.40 -8.18 -25.63
CA ILE A 62 21.71 -9.01 -26.78
C ILE A 62 20.61 -10.06 -26.94
N VAL A 63 20.03 -10.14 -28.14
CA VAL A 63 19.03 -11.14 -28.52
C VAL A 63 19.51 -11.77 -29.82
N ASP A 64 19.49 -13.11 -29.91
CA ASP A 64 19.97 -13.86 -31.07
C ASP A 64 21.41 -13.52 -31.51
N GLY A 65 22.27 -13.12 -30.57
CA GLY A 65 23.65 -12.73 -30.83
C GLY A 65 23.84 -11.29 -31.34
N GLU A 66 22.75 -10.54 -31.55
CA GLU A 66 22.80 -9.13 -31.97
C GLU A 66 22.49 -8.19 -30.81
N ARG A 67 23.21 -7.07 -30.74
CA ARG A 67 22.92 -6.03 -29.76
C ARG A 67 21.71 -5.20 -30.21
N VAL A 68 20.61 -5.39 -29.51
CA VAL A 68 19.33 -4.74 -29.85
C VAL A 68 19.06 -3.48 -29.02
N SER A 69 19.65 -3.37 -27.81
CA SER A 69 19.60 -2.15 -26.98
C SER A 69 20.88 -1.98 -26.15
N THR A 70 21.14 -0.74 -25.71
CA THR A 70 22.18 -0.42 -24.71
C THR A 70 21.55 0.39 -23.57
N LEU A 71 21.85 0.01 -22.34
CA LEU A 71 21.49 0.74 -21.12
C LEU A 71 22.75 1.36 -20.52
N GLN A 72 22.72 2.65 -20.22
CA GLN A 72 23.70 3.30 -19.34
C GLN A 72 23.08 3.47 -17.96
N VAL A 73 23.65 2.83 -16.94
CA VAL A 73 23.07 2.68 -15.61
C VAL A 73 23.94 3.35 -14.57
N ASP A 74 23.45 4.42 -13.95
CA ASP A 74 24.07 5.07 -12.80
C ASP A 74 23.43 4.52 -11.51
N PHE A 75 24.06 3.52 -10.91
CA PHE A 75 23.55 2.86 -9.70
C PHE A 75 23.48 3.79 -8.49
N HIS A 76 24.35 4.81 -8.44
CA HIS A 76 24.37 5.75 -7.33
C HIS A 76 23.21 6.75 -7.43
N LYS A 77 22.99 7.31 -8.62
CA LYS A 77 21.88 8.24 -8.87
C LYS A 77 20.56 7.54 -9.14
N ARG A 78 20.56 6.21 -9.23
CA ARG A 78 19.40 5.40 -9.61
C ARG A 78 18.80 5.90 -10.92
N GLY A 79 19.66 6.16 -11.89
CA GLY A 79 19.29 6.69 -13.20
C GLY A 79 19.67 5.70 -14.28
N LEU A 80 18.85 5.62 -15.33
CA LEU A 80 19.23 4.90 -16.54
C LEU A 80 18.87 5.65 -17.81
N VAL A 81 19.65 5.43 -18.85
CA VAL A 81 19.40 5.92 -20.21
C VAL A 81 19.37 4.69 -21.13
N LEU A 82 18.26 4.53 -21.86
CA LEU A 82 18.06 3.43 -22.81
C LEU A 82 18.27 3.93 -24.24
N SER A 83 18.96 3.14 -25.05
CA SER A 83 19.06 3.32 -26.50
C SER A 83 18.66 2.03 -27.20
N ASN A 84 17.58 2.07 -27.99
CA ASN A 84 17.07 0.93 -28.75
C ASN A 84 17.54 1.03 -30.21
N TYR A 85 17.99 -0.08 -30.79
CA TYR A 85 18.55 -0.14 -32.15
C TYR A 85 17.71 -0.96 -33.14
N VAL A 86 16.65 -1.62 -32.67
CA VAL A 86 15.72 -2.41 -33.49
C VAL A 86 14.28 -1.95 -33.27
N MET A 87 13.44 -2.15 -34.29
CA MET A 87 12.01 -1.79 -34.27
C MET A 87 11.11 -2.91 -33.72
N GLU A 88 11.64 -4.14 -33.64
CA GLU A 88 10.88 -5.30 -33.21
C GLU A 88 10.74 -5.33 -31.69
N ILE A 89 9.52 -5.08 -31.21
CA ILE A 89 9.23 -4.75 -29.81
C ILE A 89 9.45 -5.94 -28.87
N SER A 90 9.18 -7.15 -29.32
CA SER A 90 9.40 -8.39 -28.58
C SER A 90 10.86 -8.62 -28.18
N LYS A 91 11.80 -7.96 -28.87
CA LYS A 91 13.24 -8.09 -28.60
C LYS A 91 13.79 -7.02 -27.66
N LEU A 92 13.01 -5.96 -27.39
CA LEU A 92 13.46 -4.83 -26.56
C LEU A 92 13.30 -5.15 -25.06
N PRO A 93 14.25 -4.74 -24.20
CA PRO A 93 14.23 -5.05 -22.76
C PRO A 93 13.02 -4.48 -22.01
N PHE A 94 12.39 -3.41 -22.54
CA PHE A 94 11.23 -2.77 -21.92
C PHE A 94 10.07 -2.55 -22.92
N GLY A 95 10.03 -3.31 -24.01
CA GLY A 95 9.01 -3.16 -25.06
C GLY A 95 8.93 -1.72 -25.61
N PHE A 96 7.73 -1.11 -25.57
CA PHE A 96 7.48 0.26 -26.03
C PHE A 96 8.10 1.36 -25.15
N ASN A 97 8.58 1.03 -23.95
CA ASN A 97 9.04 2.02 -23.00
C ASN A 97 10.47 2.49 -23.31
N ASN A 98 10.58 3.66 -23.94
CA ASN A 98 11.86 4.28 -24.29
C ASN A 98 12.50 5.09 -23.14
N ASN A 99 11.78 5.31 -22.04
CA ASN A 99 12.28 6.02 -20.84
C ASN A 99 11.97 5.20 -19.58
N PRO A 100 12.55 4.00 -19.42
CA PRO A 100 12.32 3.15 -18.27
C PRO A 100 12.75 3.84 -16.97
N THR A 101 11.96 3.65 -15.93
CA THR A 101 12.27 4.09 -14.57
C THR A 101 13.25 3.13 -13.90
N TRP A 102 13.93 3.60 -12.85
CA TRP A 102 14.79 2.75 -12.02
C TRP A 102 14.08 1.49 -11.50
N GLN A 103 12.81 1.64 -11.12
CA GLN A 103 11.99 0.53 -10.63
C GLN A 103 11.81 -0.55 -11.71
N GLN A 104 11.50 -0.15 -12.94
CA GLN A 104 11.33 -1.08 -14.06
C GLN A 104 12.65 -1.79 -14.41
N PHE A 105 13.77 -1.09 -14.34
CA PHE A 105 15.09 -1.69 -14.50
C PHE A 105 15.41 -2.74 -13.42
N ALA A 106 15.09 -2.45 -12.16
CA ALA A 106 15.26 -3.41 -11.07
C ALA A 106 14.39 -4.65 -11.26
N SER A 107 13.11 -4.48 -11.63
CA SER A 107 12.20 -5.60 -11.92
C SER A 107 12.67 -6.46 -13.08
N LEU A 108 13.22 -5.87 -14.15
CA LEU A 108 13.78 -6.62 -15.27
C LEU A 108 14.98 -7.49 -14.85
N LEU A 109 15.88 -6.95 -14.01
CA LEU A 109 17.03 -7.71 -13.50
C LEU A 109 16.59 -8.86 -12.60
N GLU A 110 15.59 -8.62 -11.77
CA GLU A 110 15.00 -9.62 -10.89
C GLU A 110 14.33 -10.76 -11.67
N GLU A 111 13.54 -10.42 -12.69
CA GLU A 111 12.95 -11.39 -13.63
C GLU A 111 14.03 -12.25 -14.30
N LYS A 112 15.10 -11.63 -14.81
CA LYS A 112 16.21 -12.37 -15.44
C LYS A 112 16.97 -13.26 -14.46
N TYR A 113 17.22 -12.76 -13.25
CA TYR A 113 17.84 -13.56 -12.20
C TYR A 113 17.00 -14.80 -11.85
N PHE A 114 15.67 -14.66 -11.79
CA PHE A 114 14.78 -15.78 -11.54
C PHE A 114 14.73 -16.77 -12.70
N MET A 115 14.63 -16.32 -13.94
CA MET A 115 14.70 -17.19 -15.12
C MET A 115 16.01 -17.99 -15.17
N ASP A 116 17.16 -17.35 -14.93
CA ASP A 116 18.46 -18.03 -14.92
C ASP A 116 18.59 -19.08 -13.79
N ARG A 117 17.77 -18.96 -12.74
CA ARG A 117 17.68 -19.93 -11.64
C ARG A 117 16.64 -21.03 -11.90
N GLY A 118 16.07 -21.10 -13.11
CA GLY A 118 15.06 -22.09 -13.48
C GLY A 118 13.70 -21.82 -12.84
N VAL A 119 13.42 -20.56 -12.51
CA VAL A 119 12.11 -20.11 -12.06
C VAL A 119 11.37 -19.55 -13.27
N ASP A 120 10.55 -20.41 -13.87
CA ASP A 120 9.86 -20.13 -15.13
C ASP A 120 8.58 -19.28 -14.93
N GLU A 121 8.18 -19.07 -13.67
CA GLU A 121 7.00 -18.30 -13.25
C GLU A 121 7.34 -17.38 -12.05
N PRO A 122 7.04 -16.07 -12.11
CA PRO A 122 7.15 -15.18 -10.95
C PRO A 122 6.14 -15.61 -9.87
N GLY A 123 6.63 -16.05 -8.72
CA GLY A 123 5.82 -16.59 -7.61
C GLY A 123 6.28 -17.95 -7.06
N THR A 124 7.32 -18.56 -7.64
CA THR A 124 7.91 -19.79 -7.08
C THR A 124 8.83 -19.43 -5.91
N PHE A 125 8.36 -19.64 -4.68
CA PHE A 125 9.22 -19.62 -3.49
C PHE A 125 10.34 -20.66 -3.61
N LEU A 126 11.55 -20.32 -3.15
CA LEU A 126 12.55 -21.33 -2.79
C LEU A 126 12.04 -22.09 -1.56
N PHE A 127 11.28 -23.16 -1.78
CA PHE A 127 10.98 -24.14 -0.74
C PHE A 127 12.19 -25.07 -0.57
N THR A 128 12.82 -25.04 0.61
CA THR A 128 13.87 -26.00 0.99
C THR A 128 13.32 -27.37 1.42
N ASP A 129 12.02 -27.60 1.29
CA ASP A 129 11.37 -28.73 1.93
C ASP A 129 10.10 -29.18 1.18
N GLY A 130 10.28 -29.58 -0.08
CA GLY A 130 9.80 -30.86 -0.62
C GLY A 130 8.33 -31.29 -0.53
N LYS A 131 7.36 -30.46 -0.16
CA LYS A 131 5.94 -30.82 -0.24
C LYS A 131 5.10 -29.75 -0.95
N LYS A 132 4.47 -30.17 -2.05
CA LYS A 132 3.50 -29.42 -2.84
C LYS A 132 2.10 -29.74 -2.31
N ASP A 133 1.58 -28.90 -1.41
CA ASP A 133 0.14 -28.74 -1.17
C ASP A 133 -0.02 -27.35 -0.54
N PHE A 134 -0.60 -26.40 -1.28
CA PHE A 134 -0.96 -25.08 -0.74
C PHE A 134 -2.48 -24.99 -0.72
N SER A 135 -3.05 -25.06 0.48
CA SER A 135 -4.43 -24.66 0.75
C SER A 135 -4.42 -23.18 1.15
N VAL A 136 -5.34 -22.40 0.59
CA VAL A 136 -5.57 -20.98 0.96
C VAL A 136 -5.93 -20.84 2.45
N ASP A 137 -6.31 -21.94 3.11
CA ASP A 137 -6.75 -21.97 4.50
C ASP A 137 -5.62 -22.07 5.54
N GLU A 138 -4.35 -22.28 5.15
CA GLU A 138 -3.22 -22.25 6.09
C GLU A 138 -2.60 -20.85 6.16
N VAL A 139 -3.43 -19.91 6.62
CA VAL A 139 -2.99 -18.57 7.02
C VAL A 139 -2.17 -18.72 8.30
N ILE A 140 -0.86 -18.51 8.20
CA ILE A 140 0.05 -18.48 9.35
C ILE A 140 -0.44 -17.43 10.35
N ASP A 141 -0.89 -17.91 11.50
CA ASP A 141 -1.20 -17.10 12.67
C ASP A 141 0.12 -16.50 13.16
N ILE A 142 0.23 -15.17 13.12
CA ILE A 142 1.40 -14.50 13.68
C ILE A 142 1.18 -14.50 15.19
N GLN A 143 1.87 -15.37 15.90
CA GLN A 143 1.98 -15.25 17.35
C GLN A 143 2.68 -13.92 17.67
N THR A 144 1.91 -12.98 18.18
CA THR A 144 2.41 -11.72 18.72
C THR A 144 2.96 -11.99 20.11
N ASP A 145 4.26 -12.23 20.18
CA ASP A 145 4.98 -12.24 21.44
C ASP A 145 4.92 -10.82 22.04
N ASP A 146 4.17 -10.69 23.13
CA ASP A 146 4.00 -9.50 23.99
C ASP A 146 2.89 -8.51 23.59
N VAL A 147 1.65 -8.82 23.99
CA VAL A 147 0.41 -8.02 23.85
C VAL A 147 0.47 -6.66 24.58
N SER A 148 1.54 -6.36 25.33
CA SER A 148 1.61 -5.17 26.19
C SER A 148 2.20 -3.90 25.53
N LYS A 149 2.86 -4.00 24.37
CA LYS A 149 3.52 -2.84 23.73
C LYS A 149 3.02 -2.61 22.31
N ILE A 150 2.47 -1.41 22.08
CA ILE A 150 2.10 -0.93 20.74
C ILE A 150 3.38 -0.88 19.88
N PRO A 151 3.44 -1.61 18.74
CA PRO A 151 4.63 -1.64 17.90
C PRO A 151 4.91 -0.27 17.28
N VAL A 152 6.19 0.05 17.06
CA VAL A 152 6.63 1.28 16.41
C VAL A 152 7.31 0.90 15.10
N PHE A 153 6.80 1.43 13.99
CA PHE A 153 7.40 1.25 12.67
C PHE A 153 8.08 2.54 12.24
N GLN A 154 9.37 2.49 11.90
CA GLN A 154 10.16 3.65 11.51
C GLN A 154 10.46 3.63 10.02
N PHE A 155 10.08 4.72 9.33
CA PHE A 155 10.19 4.85 7.89
C PHE A 155 11.07 6.04 7.48
N GLN A 156 11.76 5.87 6.37
CA GLN A 156 12.43 6.92 5.61
C GLN A 156 11.61 7.27 4.36
N LYS A 157 11.96 8.37 3.69
CA LYS A 157 11.16 8.88 2.55
C LYS A 157 11.02 7.87 1.41
N LYS A 158 12.01 7.00 1.23
CA LYS A 158 12.03 5.93 0.22
C LYS A 158 11.09 4.76 0.55
N ASP A 159 10.70 4.62 1.82
CA ASP A 159 9.85 3.51 2.30
C ASP A 159 8.35 3.88 2.22
N LEU A 160 8.06 5.17 2.01
CA LEU A 160 6.69 5.66 1.83
C LEU A 160 6.18 5.31 0.43
N ILE A 161 4.95 4.82 0.38
CA ILE A 161 4.19 4.59 -0.85
C ILE A 161 3.67 5.95 -1.33
N LEU A 162 4.53 6.72 -2.00
CA LEU A 162 4.24 8.10 -2.42
C LEU A 162 3.51 8.20 -3.77
N THR A 163 3.42 7.11 -4.52
CA THR A 163 3.07 7.12 -5.96
C THR A 163 1.76 6.44 -6.31
N ARG A 164 0.96 5.98 -5.34
CA ARG A 164 -0.16 5.06 -5.61
C ARG A 164 -1.50 5.38 -4.95
N THR A 165 -1.64 6.50 -4.24
CA THR A 165 -2.89 6.83 -3.55
C THR A 165 -3.30 8.27 -3.79
N ASP A 166 -4.48 8.46 -4.40
CA ASP A 166 -5.18 9.73 -4.62
C ASP A 166 -5.63 10.42 -3.32
N THR A 167 -5.29 9.89 -2.16
CA THR A 167 -5.38 10.64 -0.91
C THR A 167 -4.39 11.79 -1.03
N ASP A 168 -4.84 13.06 -1.05
CA ASP A 168 -4.05 14.28 -1.26
C ASP A 168 -2.91 14.53 -0.22
N GLY A 169 -2.10 13.53 0.09
CA GLY A 169 -1.06 13.55 1.12
C GLY A 169 -1.57 13.52 2.56
N TYR A 170 -2.87 13.34 2.80
CA TYR A 170 -3.46 13.36 4.15
C TYR A 170 -3.00 12.22 5.05
N GLN A 171 -2.61 11.08 4.47
CA GLN A 171 -2.31 9.87 5.20
C GLN A 171 -1.15 9.10 4.58
N MET A 172 -0.11 8.86 5.36
CA MET A 172 1.07 8.13 4.88
C MET A 172 0.82 6.63 4.93
N LYS A 173 1.26 5.95 3.87
CA LYS A 173 1.18 4.49 3.72
C LYS A 173 2.58 3.95 3.45
N ALA A 174 2.93 2.82 4.05
CA ALA A 174 4.24 2.19 3.94
C ALA A 174 4.13 0.67 4.06
N LEU A 175 5.13 -0.04 3.54
CA LEU A 175 5.32 -1.47 3.80
C LEU A 175 6.42 -1.66 4.83
N SER A 176 6.32 -2.71 5.66
CA SER A 176 7.43 -3.13 6.51
C SER A 176 8.66 -3.48 5.66
N PHE A 177 9.84 -3.50 6.30
CA PHE A 177 11.10 -3.82 5.61
C PHE A 177 11.07 -5.18 4.89
N ASP A 178 10.42 -6.18 5.49
CA ASP A 178 10.21 -7.51 4.93
C ASP A 178 8.97 -7.61 4.03
N ARG A 179 8.26 -6.50 3.82
CA ARG A 179 7.02 -6.38 3.03
C ARG A 179 5.88 -7.28 3.47
N LYS A 180 5.93 -7.84 4.68
CA LYS A 180 4.86 -8.69 5.23
C LYS A 180 3.71 -7.90 5.81
N LEU A 181 3.93 -6.63 6.14
CA LEU A 181 2.92 -5.76 6.75
C LEU A 181 2.68 -4.52 5.90
N PHE A 182 1.43 -4.09 5.87
CA PHE A 182 1.00 -2.80 5.35
C PHE A 182 0.69 -1.87 6.53
N ILE A 183 1.26 -0.67 6.54
CA ILE A 183 1.16 0.27 7.65
C ILE A 183 0.60 1.59 7.12
N LYS A 184 -0.42 2.12 7.81
CA LYS A 184 -1.09 3.38 7.52
C LYS A 184 -0.96 4.29 8.75
N SER A 185 -0.44 5.51 8.59
CA SER A 185 -0.49 6.52 9.65
C SER A 185 -1.94 6.97 9.86
N GLN A 186 -2.27 7.64 10.97
CA GLN A 186 -3.51 8.39 11.06
C GLN A 186 -3.55 9.51 10.00
N ALA A 187 -4.75 9.95 9.64
CA ALA A 187 -4.96 11.08 8.74
C ALA A 187 -4.73 12.42 9.44
N VAL A 188 -4.22 13.40 8.70
CA VAL A 188 -4.10 14.80 9.15
C VAL A 188 -4.91 15.70 8.24
N ILE A 189 -6.09 16.15 8.69
CA ILE A 189 -7.02 16.96 7.90
C ILE A 189 -6.99 18.40 8.42
N SER A 190 -6.64 19.37 7.57
CA SER A 190 -6.52 20.79 7.95
C SER A 190 -5.64 21.04 9.19
N GLY A 191 -4.61 20.20 9.38
CA GLY A 191 -3.70 20.28 10.52
C GLY A 191 -4.20 19.60 11.80
N VAL A 192 -5.39 18.99 11.78
CA VAL A 192 -5.96 18.21 12.87
C VAL A 192 -5.62 16.74 12.66
N GLU A 193 -5.09 16.13 13.71
CA GLU A 193 -4.82 14.69 13.77
C GLU A 193 -6.11 13.93 14.06
N MET A 194 -6.53 13.11 13.10
CA MET A 194 -7.75 12.32 13.19
C MET A 194 -7.50 11.02 13.96
N ARG A 195 -8.55 10.41 14.50
CA ARG A 195 -8.49 9.07 15.10
C ARG A 195 -9.09 8.02 14.17
N ASP A 196 -8.94 8.20 12.87
CA ASP A 196 -9.39 7.27 11.83
C ASP A 196 -8.74 5.88 12.01
N TRP A 197 -7.52 5.82 12.56
CA TRP A 197 -6.87 4.57 12.96
C TRP A 197 -7.73 3.72 13.92
N ALA A 198 -8.49 4.35 14.82
CA ALA A 198 -9.36 3.65 15.76
C ALA A 198 -10.61 3.13 15.06
N VAL A 199 -11.13 3.90 14.10
CA VAL A 199 -12.28 3.48 13.28
C VAL A 199 -11.91 2.30 12.40
N GLU A 200 -10.72 2.28 11.81
CA GLU A 200 -10.21 1.13 11.04
C GLU A 200 -10.22 -0.16 11.87
N ILE A 201 -9.76 -0.09 13.14
CA ILE A 201 -9.78 -1.22 14.07
C ILE A 201 -11.21 -1.64 14.39
N ILE A 202 -12.07 -0.69 14.79
CA ILE A 202 -13.48 -0.95 15.12
C ILE A 202 -14.21 -1.59 13.93
N ALA A 203 -14.05 -1.06 12.72
CA ALA A 203 -14.68 -1.59 11.51
C ALA A 203 -14.19 -3.01 11.19
N SER A 204 -12.88 -3.27 11.30
CA SER A 204 -12.34 -4.60 11.04
C SER A 204 -12.78 -5.65 12.08
N ASP A 205 -12.96 -5.23 13.34
CA ASP A 205 -13.48 -6.07 14.41
C ASP A 205 -14.98 -6.38 14.22
N LEU A 206 -15.79 -5.38 13.86
CA LEU A 206 -17.20 -5.60 13.51
C LEU A 206 -17.34 -6.53 12.30
N ALA A 207 -16.49 -6.37 11.29
CA ALA A 207 -16.45 -7.30 10.16
C ALA A 207 -16.10 -8.72 10.58
N ASN A 208 -15.13 -8.89 11.48
CA ASN A 208 -14.77 -10.19 12.04
C ASN A 208 -15.94 -10.82 12.82
N GLN A 209 -16.66 -10.03 13.64
CA GLN A 209 -17.87 -10.49 14.35
C GLN A 209 -18.92 -11.01 13.36
N LEU A 210 -19.10 -10.35 12.21
CA LEU A 210 -20.10 -10.71 11.19
C LEU A 210 -19.61 -11.76 10.18
N GLY A 211 -18.36 -12.24 10.29
CA GLY A 211 -17.76 -13.14 9.31
C GLY A 211 -17.56 -12.51 7.92
N ILE A 212 -17.44 -11.18 7.86
CA ILE A 212 -17.24 -10.42 6.63
C ILE A 212 -15.73 -10.38 6.29
N PRO A 213 -15.32 -10.77 5.06
CA PRO A 213 -13.92 -10.71 4.64
C PRO A 213 -13.39 -9.26 4.58
N CYS A 214 -12.66 -8.86 5.61
CA CYS A 214 -12.11 -7.52 5.78
C CYS A 214 -10.65 -7.58 6.20
N VAL A 215 -9.84 -6.61 5.75
CA VAL A 215 -8.45 -6.45 6.18
C VAL A 215 -8.45 -6.17 7.69
N GLN A 216 -7.85 -7.08 8.45
CA GLN A 216 -7.74 -6.96 9.91
C GLN A 216 -6.68 -5.94 10.29
N GLN A 217 -7.07 -4.96 11.11
CA GLN A 217 -6.25 -3.81 11.46
C GLN A 217 -5.87 -3.84 12.94
N HIS A 218 -4.62 -3.47 13.23
CA HIS A 218 -4.09 -3.44 14.58
C HIS A 218 -3.38 -2.12 14.85
N GLN A 219 -3.44 -1.62 16.07
CA GLN A 219 -2.81 -0.33 16.43
C GLN A 219 -1.29 -0.40 16.34
N CYS A 220 -0.67 0.66 15.79
CA CYS A 220 0.77 0.89 15.85
C CYS A 220 1.10 2.38 16.01
N ASN A 221 2.39 2.67 16.20
CA ASN A 221 2.96 3.99 16.01
C ASN A 221 3.70 4.05 14.68
N PHE A 222 3.33 5.00 13.82
CA PHE A 222 4.00 5.31 12.57
C PHE A 222 5.05 6.41 12.82
N ALA A 223 6.33 6.11 12.67
CA ALA A 223 7.42 7.06 12.86
C ALA A 223 8.03 7.45 11.51
N PHE A 224 8.00 8.74 11.18
CA PHE A 224 8.62 9.26 9.96
C PHE A 224 9.28 10.62 10.21
N GLY A 225 10.56 10.73 9.85
CA GLY A 225 11.39 11.87 10.23
C GLY A 225 11.53 11.96 11.76
N ASN A 226 11.24 13.13 12.32
CA ASN A 226 11.28 13.39 13.76
C ASN A 226 9.90 13.33 14.44
N ARG A 227 8.88 12.82 13.73
CA ARG A 227 7.49 12.77 14.22
C ARG A 227 7.02 11.32 14.32
N LYS A 228 6.07 11.13 15.23
CA LYS A 228 5.34 9.88 15.43
C LYS A 228 3.85 10.20 15.39
N TRP A 229 3.10 9.33 14.75
CA TRP A 229 1.66 9.37 14.65
C TRP A 229 1.11 8.04 15.15
N ASP A 230 -0.12 8.00 15.66
CA ASP A 230 -0.84 6.73 15.73
C ASP A 230 -1.10 6.24 14.30
N GLY A 231 -1.44 4.98 14.19
CA GLY A 231 -1.74 4.36 12.91
C GLY A 231 -2.21 2.93 13.08
N VAL A 232 -2.43 2.29 11.95
CA VAL A 232 -2.77 0.87 11.88
C VAL A 232 -1.78 0.10 11.03
N TYR A 233 -1.61 -1.16 11.36
CA TYR A 233 -0.94 -2.11 10.52
C TYR A 233 -1.82 -3.34 10.30
N SER A 234 -1.62 -3.97 9.15
CA SER A 234 -2.28 -5.21 8.75
C SER A 234 -1.27 -6.11 8.04
N LYS A 235 -1.63 -7.37 7.82
CA LYS A 235 -0.89 -8.22 6.87
C LYS A 235 -0.88 -7.54 5.51
N ASN A 236 0.25 -7.57 4.82
CA ASN A 236 0.32 -7.05 3.47
C ASN A 236 -0.64 -7.84 2.59
N PHE A 237 -1.61 -7.13 2.04
CA PHE A 237 -2.64 -7.66 1.15
C PHE A 237 -2.40 -7.22 -0.31
N GLU A 238 -1.27 -6.57 -0.59
CA GLU A 238 -0.73 -6.50 -1.95
C GLU A 238 -0.25 -7.89 -2.35
N ILE A 239 -1.08 -8.61 -3.09
CA ILE A 239 -0.74 -9.96 -3.59
C ILE A 239 0.09 -9.78 -4.87
N ASP A 240 1.30 -10.34 -4.90
CA ASP A 240 2.14 -10.28 -6.09
C ASP A 240 1.43 -10.89 -7.31
N GLY A 241 1.50 -10.20 -8.45
CA GLY A 241 0.76 -10.56 -9.66
C GLY A 241 -0.71 -10.11 -9.68
N TYR A 242 -1.23 -9.54 -8.59
CA TYR A 242 -2.55 -8.93 -8.55
C TYR A 242 -2.46 -7.40 -8.58
N THR A 243 -3.32 -6.79 -9.37
CA THR A 243 -3.49 -5.34 -9.43
C THR A 243 -4.90 -4.99 -8.97
N PHE A 244 -5.03 -4.12 -7.97
CA PHE A 244 -6.33 -3.58 -7.61
C PHE A 244 -6.82 -2.62 -8.69
N LEU A 245 -8.00 -2.89 -9.22
CA LEU A 245 -8.71 -2.02 -10.15
C LEU A 245 -9.94 -1.49 -9.45
N SER A 246 -9.95 -0.17 -9.20
CA SER A 246 -11.09 0.50 -8.59
C SER A 246 -12.36 0.33 -9.42
N PHE A 247 -13.51 0.36 -8.77
CA PHE A 247 -14.79 0.35 -9.44
C PHE A 247 -14.90 1.44 -10.51
N GLU A 248 -14.42 2.66 -10.21
CA GLU A 248 -14.35 3.76 -11.19
C GLU A 248 -13.54 3.37 -12.43
N SER A 249 -12.37 2.74 -12.26
CA SER A 249 -11.53 2.29 -13.38
C SER A 249 -12.20 1.17 -14.17
N LEU A 250 -12.88 0.24 -13.50
CA LEU A 250 -13.58 -0.88 -14.13
C LEU A 250 -14.73 -0.38 -15.00
N ILE A 251 -15.64 0.44 -14.47
CA ILE A 251 -16.81 0.91 -15.24
C ILE A 251 -16.41 1.85 -16.39
N ALA A 252 -15.27 2.55 -16.26
CA ALA A 252 -14.74 3.40 -17.32
C ALA A 252 -14.40 2.60 -18.59
N THR A 253 -14.04 1.31 -18.49
CA THR A 253 -13.81 0.44 -19.67
C THR A 253 -15.09 0.19 -20.48
N LYS A 254 -16.25 0.35 -19.84
CA LYS A 254 -17.58 0.29 -20.46
C LYS A 254 -18.16 1.66 -20.79
N HIS A 255 -17.39 2.74 -20.64
CA HIS A 255 -17.86 4.13 -20.80
C HIS A 255 -19.04 4.49 -19.87
N LEU A 256 -19.08 3.92 -18.67
CA LEU A 256 -20.09 4.19 -17.66
C LEU A 256 -19.53 5.09 -16.54
N SER A 257 -20.40 5.82 -15.85
CA SER A 257 -20.02 6.66 -14.71
C SER A 257 -21.09 6.68 -13.62
N THR A 258 -20.67 6.65 -12.35
CA THR A 258 -21.58 6.88 -11.21
C THR A 258 -22.03 8.34 -11.07
N LYS A 259 -21.46 9.24 -11.89
CA LYS A 259 -21.89 10.64 -12.00
C LYS A 259 -22.99 10.83 -13.04
N ASP A 260 -23.38 9.77 -13.75
CA ASP A 260 -24.45 9.86 -14.74
C ASP A 260 -25.82 10.00 -14.06
N ASP A 261 -26.69 10.82 -14.64
CA ASP A 261 -28.09 11.01 -14.21
C ASP A 261 -28.82 9.69 -13.97
N SER A 262 -28.52 8.68 -14.80
CA SER A 262 -29.14 7.36 -14.74
C SER A 262 -28.73 6.56 -13.50
N PHE A 263 -27.56 6.84 -12.92
CA PHE A 263 -27.11 6.24 -11.66
C PHE A 263 -27.61 7.07 -10.47
N ILE A 264 -27.47 8.39 -10.54
CA ILE A 264 -27.82 9.31 -9.44
C ILE A 264 -29.30 9.15 -9.03
N LYS A 265 -30.20 9.01 -10.01
CA LYS A 265 -31.66 8.90 -9.79
C LYS A 265 -32.13 7.55 -9.25
N ARG A 266 -31.26 6.53 -9.19
CA ARG A 266 -31.61 5.20 -8.68
C ARG A 266 -31.83 5.20 -7.18
N GLY A 267 -32.68 4.28 -6.72
CA GLY A 267 -32.76 3.96 -5.30
C GLY A 267 -31.41 3.42 -4.77
N SER A 268 -31.17 3.55 -3.47
CA SER A 268 -30.00 3.02 -2.75
C SER A 268 -29.72 1.54 -3.04
N ILE A 269 -30.73 0.68 -2.88
CA ILE A 269 -30.64 -0.77 -3.17
C ILE A 269 -30.42 -1.02 -4.67
N GLU A 270 -31.03 -0.22 -5.54
CA GLU A 270 -30.80 -0.33 -6.99
C GLU A 270 -29.37 0.08 -7.38
N LYS A 271 -28.79 1.09 -6.73
CA LYS A 271 -27.38 1.47 -6.90
C LYS A 271 -26.47 0.34 -6.46
N LEU A 272 -26.74 -0.30 -5.32
CA LEU A 272 -26.00 -1.47 -4.83
C LEU A 272 -26.02 -2.60 -5.85
N LYS A 273 -27.22 -3.01 -6.29
CA LYS A 273 -27.38 -4.08 -7.29
C LYS A 273 -26.76 -3.73 -8.64
N TRP A 274 -26.81 -2.47 -9.04
CA TRP A 274 -26.13 -2.00 -10.25
C TRP A 274 -24.60 -2.09 -10.11
N CYS A 275 -24.03 -1.69 -8.98
CA CYS A 275 -22.60 -1.86 -8.74
C CYS A 275 -22.21 -3.35 -8.77
N ALA A 276 -23.00 -4.22 -8.11
CA ALA A 276 -22.80 -5.66 -8.12
C ALA A 276 -22.87 -6.25 -9.53
N SER A 277 -23.83 -5.82 -10.37
CA SER A 277 -23.94 -6.30 -11.75
C SER A 277 -22.73 -5.88 -12.59
N GLN A 278 -22.25 -4.64 -12.42
CA GLN A 278 -21.06 -4.19 -13.15
C GLN A 278 -19.80 -4.96 -12.72
N LEU A 279 -19.61 -5.21 -11.43
CA LEU A 279 -18.51 -6.05 -10.92
C LEU A 279 -18.61 -7.49 -11.46
N SER A 280 -19.80 -8.08 -11.42
CA SER A 280 -20.06 -9.44 -11.93
C SER A 280 -19.77 -9.55 -13.43
N GLU A 281 -20.30 -8.64 -14.24
CA GLU A 281 -20.12 -8.67 -15.69
C GLU A 281 -18.68 -8.38 -16.12
N ILE A 282 -18.01 -7.40 -15.51
CA ILE A 282 -16.62 -7.06 -15.87
C ILE A 282 -15.66 -8.13 -15.39
N GLY A 283 -15.84 -8.60 -14.15
CA GLY A 283 -14.98 -9.61 -13.54
C GLY A 283 -15.26 -11.04 -14.00
N SER A 284 -16.34 -11.27 -14.77
CA SER A 284 -16.86 -12.61 -15.06
C SER A 284 -17.08 -13.43 -13.78
N LEU A 285 -17.59 -12.78 -12.73
CA LEU A 285 -17.85 -13.36 -11.41
C LEU A 285 -19.33 -13.72 -11.26
N PRO A 286 -19.68 -14.76 -10.48
CA PRO A 286 -21.07 -15.01 -10.10
C PRO A 286 -21.71 -13.77 -9.46
N TYR A 287 -22.92 -13.42 -9.91
CA TYR A 287 -23.61 -12.21 -9.43
C TYR A 287 -23.83 -12.24 -7.92
N GLU A 288 -24.15 -13.41 -7.36
CA GLU A 288 -24.38 -13.59 -5.93
C GLU A 288 -23.13 -13.26 -5.10
N GLN A 289 -21.93 -13.53 -5.62
CA GLN A 289 -20.68 -13.19 -4.94
C GLN A 289 -20.44 -11.67 -4.97
N ALA A 290 -20.66 -11.04 -6.13
CA ALA A 290 -20.52 -9.59 -6.26
C ALA A 290 -21.59 -8.83 -5.44
N GLU A 291 -22.82 -9.33 -5.40
CA GLU A 291 -23.90 -8.76 -4.59
C GLU A 291 -23.58 -8.90 -3.10
N LYS A 292 -23.14 -10.08 -2.66
CA LYS A 292 -22.71 -10.29 -1.27
C LYS A 292 -21.58 -9.33 -0.88
N TYR A 293 -20.57 -9.15 -1.73
CA TYR A 293 -19.48 -8.19 -1.49
C TYR A 293 -19.99 -6.76 -1.34
N MET A 294 -20.92 -6.32 -2.19
CA MET A 294 -21.50 -4.97 -2.09
C MET A 294 -22.39 -4.81 -0.85
N VAL A 295 -23.13 -5.84 -0.44
CA VAL A 295 -23.90 -5.86 0.81
C VAL A 295 -22.96 -5.79 2.03
N ASP A 296 -21.88 -6.56 2.02
CA ASP A 296 -20.88 -6.57 3.09
C ASP A 296 -20.24 -5.19 3.27
N LEU A 297 -19.83 -4.54 2.17
CA LEU A 297 -19.34 -3.16 2.15
C LEU A 297 -20.37 -2.20 2.77
N ALA A 298 -21.59 -2.22 2.26
CA ALA A 298 -22.65 -1.32 2.70
C ALA A 298 -22.99 -1.49 4.18
N VAL A 299 -23.03 -2.74 4.68
CA VAL A 299 -23.30 -3.03 6.09
C VAL A 299 -22.19 -2.48 6.97
N ILE A 300 -20.92 -2.75 6.66
CA ILE A 300 -19.79 -2.19 7.43
C ILE A 300 -19.83 -0.67 7.42
N ASP A 301 -20.07 -0.06 6.25
CA ASP A 301 -20.15 1.38 6.14
C ASP A 301 -21.30 1.97 6.96
N CYS A 302 -22.46 1.32 7.01
CA CYS A 302 -23.54 1.72 7.91
C CYS A 302 -23.12 1.60 9.37
N LEU A 303 -22.51 0.47 9.77
CA LEU A 303 -22.15 0.22 11.17
C LEU A 303 -21.15 1.24 11.74
N VAL A 304 -20.25 1.77 10.93
CA VAL A 304 -19.33 2.83 11.39
C VAL A 304 -19.70 4.22 10.87
N GLY A 305 -20.74 4.36 10.05
CA GLY A 305 -21.09 5.63 9.41
C GLY A 305 -19.98 6.14 8.49
N ASN A 306 -19.39 5.26 7.70
CA ASN A 306 -18.30 5.59 6.78
C ASN A 306 -18.80 6.51 5.66
N VAL A 307 -18.30 7.74 5.61
CA VAL A 307 -18.70 8.74 4.61
C VAL A 307 -17.83 8.70 3.35
N ASP A 308 -16.73 7.95 3.36
CA ASP A 308 -15.70 8.00 2.31
C ASP A 308 -15.58 6.68 1.52
N ARG A 309 -16.67 5.91 1.41
CA ARG A 309 -16.77 4.80 0.45
C ARG A 309 -16.97 5.31 -0.98
N HIS A 310 -15.98 6.03 -1.51
CA HIS A 310 -16.00 6.43 -2.91
C HIS A 310 -15.65 5.25 -3.85
N THR A 311 -15.89 5.42 -5.15
CA THR A 311 -15.69 4.39 -6.19
C THR A 311 -14.23 3.97 -6.41
N ARG A 312 -13.29 4.48 -5.60
CA ARG A 312 -11.89 4.02 -5.56
C ARG A 312 -11.55 3.15 -4.35
N ASN A 313 -12.47 3.04 -3.37
CA ASN A 313 -12.31 2.25 -2.16
C ASN A 313 -13.04 0.90 -2.21
N PHE A 314 -13.45 0.47 -3.41
CA PHE A 314 -13.91 -0.88 -3.71
C PHE A 314 -13.70 -1.17 -5.21
N GLY A 315 -13.70 -2.43 -5.60
CA GLY A 315 -13.37 -2.85 -6.97
C GLY A 315 -13.04 -4.33 -7.05
N LEU A 316 -12.15 -4.70 -7.97
CA LEU A 316 -11.69 -6.08 -8.16
C LEU A 316 -10.16 -6.13 -8.17
N PHE A 317 -9.60 -7.27 -7.76
CA PHE A 317 -8.22 -7.60 -8.11
C PHE A 317 -8.18 -8.28 -9.47
N PHE A 318 -7.23 -7.91 -10.32
CA PHE A 318 -6.91 -8.59 -11.57
C PHE A 318 -5.59 -9.33 -11.44
N ASN A 319 -5.59 -10.64 -11.67
CA ASN A 319 -4.38 -11.46 -11.70
C ASN A 319 -3.78 -11.41 -13.12
N SER A 320 -2.61 -10.80 -13.28
CA SER A 320 -1.95 -10.70 -14.60
C SER A 320 -1.47 -12.06 -15.14
N ASN A 321 -1.20 -13.02 -14.26
CA ASN A 321 -0.64 -14.31 -14.63
C ASN A 321 -1.73 -15.28 -15.12
N LYS A 322 -2.94 -15.21 -14.54
CA LYS A 322 -4.09 -16.05 -14.91
C LYS A 322 -5.06 -15.35 -15.86
N GLY A 323 -5.03 -14.01 -15.91
CA GLY A 323 -5.98 -13.20 -16.67
C GLY A 323 -7.39 -13.22 -16.07
N ASP A 324 -7.54 -13.50 -14.77
CA ASP A 324 -8.82 -13.57 -14.07
C ASP A 324 -8.98 -12.47 -13.02
N TYR A 325 -10.23 -12.27 -12.58
CA TYR A 325 -10.59 -11.30 -11.55
C TYR A 325 -11.01 -12.01 -10.27
N SER A 326 -10.79 -11.36 -9.14
CA SER A 326 -11.26 -11.82 -7.83
C SER A 326 -11.72 -10.66 -6.95
N ILE A 327 -12.62 -10.95 -6.02
CA ILE A 327 -13.12 -9.99 -5.03
C ILE A 327 -12.02 -9.74 -3.98
N PRO A 328 -11.64 -8.48 -3.70
CA PRO A 328 -10.69 -8.16 -2.65
C PRO A 328 -11.36 -8.23 -1.27
N LEU A 329 -10.55 -8.32 -0.21
CA LEU A 329 -11.01 -8.01 1.14
C LEU A 329 -11.53 -6.57 1.20
N ILE A 330 -12.45 -6.28 2.12
CA ILE A 330 -12.87 -4.91 2.42
C ILE A 330 -11.73 -4.17 3.14
N PHE A 331 -11.49 -2.91 2.77
CA PHE A 331 -10.44 -2.05 3.35
C PHE A 331 -10.85 -0.56 3.29
N ASP A 332 -10.02 0.32 3.88
CA ASP A 332 -10.25 1.78 3.97
C ASP A 332 -11.60 2.14 4.61
N ASN A 333 -11.76 1.80 5.89
CA ASN A 333 -12.99 2.04 6.65
C ASN A 333 -12.87 3.22 7.63
N GLY A 334 -11.73 3.93 7.64
CA GLY A 334 -11.36 4.86 8.71
C GLY A 334 -12.20 6.14 8.82
N MET A 335 -12.95 6.51 7.78
CA MET A 335 -13.70 7.78 7.71
C MET A 335 -15.13 7.65 8.26
N GLY A 336 -15.26 7.09 9.47
CA GLY A 336 -16.53 6.87 10.17
C GLY A 336 -16.53 7.46 11.58
N LEU A 337 -17.61 7.26 12.33
CA LEU A 337 -17.76 7.59 13.75
C LEU A 337 -17.36 9.03 14.10
N PHE A 338 -17.60 9.97 13.16
CA PHE A 338 -17.24 11.39 13.24
C PHE A 338 -15.73 11.68 13.28
N GLU A 339 -14.89 10.74 12.86
CA GLU A 339 -13.44 10.88 12.67
C GLU A 339 -13.06 11.15 11.19
N HIS A 340 -13.98 11.73 10.41
CA HIS A 340 -13.79 12.03 8.97
C HIS A 340 -13.54 13.51 8.66
N ASP A 341 -13.76 14.43 9.61
CA ASP A 341 -13.60 15.88 9.38
C ASP A 341 -13.25 16.64 10.66
N TYR A 342 -12.52 17.76 10.52
CA TYR A 342 -12.17 18.68 11.59
C TYR A 342 -13.36 19.55 12.03
N TYR A 343 -14.42 19.66 11.21
CA TYR A 343 -15.61 20.42 11.58
C TYR A 343 -16.43 19.79 12.72
N ARG A 344 -16.15 18.54 13.12
CA ARG A 344 -16.88 17.83 14.18
C ARG A 344 -17.01 18.63 15.48
N ASP A 345 -15.98 19.41 15.82
CA ASP A 345 -15.91 20.19 17.06
C ASP A 345 -16.88 21.38 17.04
N ASN A 346 -17.46 21.70 15.88
CA ASN A 346 -18.41 22.80 15.71
C ASN A 346 -19.88 22.34 15.83
N TYR A 347 -20.17 21.04 15.75
CA TYR A 347 -21.54 20.54 15.91
C TYR A 347 -21.97 20.62 17.38
N LYS A 348 -23.19 21.09 17.63
CA LYS A 348 -23.72 21.22 19.00
C LYS A 348 -24.49 19.99 19.45
N THR A 349 -25.09 19.27 18.51
CA THR A 349 -25.90 18.09 18.78
C THR A 349 -25.54 16.94 17.85
N PHE A 350 -25.84 15.72 18.28
CA PHE A 350 -25.66 14.52 17.47
C PHE A 350 -26.48 14.60 16.17
N ASP A 351 -27.73 15.04 16.25
CA ASP A 351 -28.60 15.12 15.07
C ASP A 351 -28.13 16.20 14.08
N GLU A 352 -27.48 17.28 14.56
CA GLU A 352 -26.82 18.26 13.68
C GLU A 352 -25.64 17.63 12.93
N ALA A 353 -24.80 16.86 13.64
CA ALA A 353 -23.65 16.17 13.06
C ALA A 353 -24.09 15.14 12.00
N MET A 354 -25.16 14.38 12.28
CA MET A 354 -25.70 13.37 11.37
C MET A 354 -26.18 13.92 10.02
N ASN A 355 -26.53 15.21 9.92
CA ASN A 355 -26.85 15.82 8.62
C ASN A 355 -25.68 15.85 7.63
N ASN A 356 -24.48 15.46 8.05
CA ASN A 356 -23.29 15.37 7.21
C ASN A 356 -22.79 13.93 7.02
N VAL A 357 -23.52 12.94 7.55
CA VAL A 357 -23.13 11.52 7.48
C VAL A 357 -24.02 10.80 6.47
N TYR A 358 -23.46 10.54 5.30
CA TYR A 358 -24.13 9.77 4.25
C TYR A 358 -23.21 8.68 3.71
N VAL A 359 -23.75 7.48 3.56
CA VAL A 359 -23.00 6.34 3.02
C VAL A 359 -22.90 6.47 1.51
N ALA A 360 -21.68 6.62 1.00
CA ALA A 360 -21.38 6.61 -0.43
C ALA A 360 -21.34 5.18 -1.00
N PRO A 361 -21.62 4.96 -2.29
CA PRO A 361 -22.15 5.91 -3.28
C PRO A 361 -23.69 6.03 -3.23
N TYR A 362 -24.33 5.54 -2.17
CA TYR A 362 -25.79 5.43 -2.07
C TYR A 362 -26.45 6.79 -1.79
N GLY A 363 -25.78 7.65 -1.04
CA GLY A 363 -26.26 8.98 -0.65
C GLY A 363 -27.39 8.89 0.38
N LYS A 364 -27.23 7.97 1.34
CA LYS A 364 -28.25 7.67 2.35
C LYS A 364 -27.72 7.76 3.76
N ASP A 365 -28.59 8.15 4.69
CA ASP A 365 -28.33 8.04 6.12
C ASP A 365 -28.03 6.57 6.47
N PRO A 366 -27.01 6.29 7.28
CA PRO A 366 -26.60 4.92 7.58
C PRO A 366 -27.64 4.11 8.37
N PHE A 367 -28.47 4.74 9.20
CA PHE A 367 -29.52 4.04 9.95
C PHE A 367 -30.67 3.65 9.02
N GLU A 368 -31.16 4.60 8.21
CA GLU A 368 -32.19 4.31 7.21
C GLU A 368 -31.71 3.26 6.20
N PHE A 369 -30.46 3.36 5.76
CA PHE A 369 -29.94 2.44 4.76
C PHE A 369 -29.76 1.02 5.31
N LEU A 370 -29.39 0.87 6.59
CA LEU A 370 -29.32 -0.45 7.21
C LEU A 370 -30.70 -1.13 7.28
N GLU A 371 -31.76 -0.36 7.53
CA GLU A 371 -33.15 -0.87 7.47
C GLU A 371 -33.51 -1.31 6.05
N GLU A 372 -33.23 -0.47 5.04
CA GLU A 372 -33.47 -0.81 3.63
C GLU A 372 -32.69 -2.07 3.20
N LEU A 373 -31.45 -2.22 3.68
CA LEU A 373 -30.64 -3.42 3.46
C LEU A 373 -31.28 -4.65 4.12
N ASN A 374 -31.81 -4.53 5.34
CA ASN A 374 -32.50 -5.63 6.01
C ASN A 374 -33.78 -6.06 5.30
N ASP A 375 -34.56 -5.11 4.81
CA ASP A 375 -35.75 -5.41 4.04
C ASP A 375 -35.43 -6.15 2.74
N ALA A 376 -34.34 -5.76 2.07
CA ALA A 376 -33.93 -6.36 0.80
C ALA A 376 -33.21 -7.71 0.96
N PHE A 377 -32.40 -7.89 2.00
CA PHE A 377 -31.44 -9.00 2.09
C PHE A 377 -31.57 -9.85 3.37
N ARG A 378 -32.44 -9.49 4.32
CA ARG A 378 -32.63 -10.20 5.60
C ARG A 378 -31.31 -10.40 6.34
N LEU A 379 -30.69 -9.30 6.79
CA LEU A 379 -29.32 -9.29 7.29
C LEU A 379 -29.10 -10.27 8.45
N LYS A 380 -30.08 -10.48 9.32
CA LYS A 380 -29.99 -11.46 10.42
C LYS A 380 -29.88 -12.91 9.95
N GLN A 381 -30.45 -13.24 8.80
CA GLN A 381 -30.29 -14.55 8.17
C GLN A 381 -28.94 -14.64 7.45
N LEU A 382 -28.52 -13.54 6.82
CA LEU A 382 -27.26 -13.45 6.08
C LEU A 382 -26.03 -13.55 7.00
N TYR A 383 -26.08 -12.92 8.17
CA TYR A 383 -25.04 -12.93 9.21
C TYR A 383 -25.51 -13.73 10.43
N ALA A 384 -25.95 -14.96 10.18
CA ALA A 384 -26.51 -15.84 11.21
C ALA A 384 -25.56 -16.02 12.39
N GLY A 385 -26.09 -15.94 13.62
CA GLY A 385 -25.35 -16.15 14.87
C GLY A 385 -24.95 -14.87 15.61
N ILE A 386 -25.26 -13.68 15.08
CA ILE A 386 -24.93 -12.40 15.72
C ILE A 386 -26.21 -11.63 16.12
N ASP A 387 -26.71 -11.97 17.30
CA ASP A 387 -27.86 -11.26 17.91
C ASP A 387 -27.47 -9.83 18.34
N GLU A 388 -26.23 -9.65 18.76
CA GLU A 388 -25.69 -8.38 19.25
C GLU A 388 -24.31 -8.12 18.63
N ILE A 389 -24.11 -6.90 18.14
CA ILE A 389 -22.79 -6.38 17.75
C ILE A 389 -22.17 -5.57 18.88
N LYS A 390 -20.86 -5.68 19.07
CA LYS A 390 -20.13 -4.99 20.13
C LYS A 390 -19.05 -4.09 19.55
N TYR A 391 -19.09 -2.82 19.90
CA TYR A 391 -18.04 -1.88 19.52
C TYR A 391 -16.89 -1.98 20.52
N LEU A 392 -15.66 -1.98 20.02
CA LEU A 392 -14.47 -1.88 20.86
C LEU A 392 -14.44 -0.50 21.53
N ASP A 393 -14.11 -0.48 22.83
CA ASP A 393 -14.09 0.73 23.64
C ASP A 393 -12.81 1.56 23.44
N ILE A 394 -12.56 2.00 22.19
CA ILE A 394 -11.36 2.74 21.77
C ILE A 394 -11.66 4.23 21.56
N LEU A 395 -12.82 4.52 20.95
CA LEU A 395 -13.35 5.87 20.76
C LEU A 395 -14.35 6.19 21.87
N ASN A 396 -14.13 7.34 22.52
CA ASN A 396 -14.86 7.77 23.72
C ASN A 396 -15.45 9.18 23.54
N THR A 397 -15.65 9.62 22.31
CA THR A 397 -16.30 10.90 22.03
C THR A 397 -17.81 10.75 22.25
N SER A 398 -18.48 11.84 22.65
CA SER A 398 -19.94 11.80 22.88
C SER A 398 -20.71 11.36 21.64
N PHE A 399 -20.29 11.80 20.45
CA PHE A 399 -20.95 11.44 19.20
C PHE A 399 -20.68 9.99 18.76
N SER A 400 -19.45 9.47 18.90
CA SER A 400 -19.18 8.05 18.62
C SER A 400 -19.99 7.14 19.53
N LYS A 401 -20.02 7.40 20.84
CA LYS A 401 -20.82 6.61 21.79
C LYS A 401 -22.32 6.66 21.52
N GLU A 402 -22.84 7.82 21.12
CA GLU A 402 -24.25 7.92 20.75
C GLU A 402 -24.56 7.17 19.44
N TYR A 403 -23.64 7.20 18.46
CA TYR A 403 -23.75 6.42 17.23
C TYR A 403 -23.77 4.92 17.51
N GLU A 404 -22.77 4.43 18.25
CA GLU A 404 -22.63 3.03 18.69
C GLU A 404 -23.93 2.57 19.36
N ARG A 405 -24.43 3.34 20.34
CA ARG A 405 -25.65 3.04 21.09
C ARG A 405 -26.88 2.93 20.18
N ARG A 406 -27.09 3.91 19.29
CA ARG A 406 -28.24 3.89 18.36
C ARG A 406 -28.13 2.73 17.37
N MET A 407 -26.94 2.47 16.85
CA MET A 407 -26.72 1.43 15.84
C MET A 407 -26.86 0.02 16.44
N GLN A 408 -26.38 -0.20 17.66
CA GLN A 408 -26.63 -1.43 18.42
C GLN A 408 -28.12 -1.67 18.63
N GLN A 409 -28.86 -0.63 19.04
CA GLN A 409 -30.31 -0.72 19.22
C GLN A 409 -31.06 -1.00 17.92
N LEU A 410 -30.59 -0.46 16.80
CA LEU A 410 -31.14 -0.74 15.48
C LEU A 410 -30.86 -2.19 15.09
N TRP A 411 -29.61 -2.65 15.18
CA TRP A 411 -29.22 -4.02 14.84
C TRP A 411 -30.04 -5.08 15.58
N GLN A 412 -30.31 -4.85 16.87
CA GLN A 412 -31.12 -5.76 17.70
C GLN A 412 -32.60 -5.83 17.26
N LYS A 413 -33.11 -4.81 16.57
CA LYS A 413 -34.48 -4.71 16.11
C LYS A 413 -34.67 -5.14 14.66
N LEU A 414 -33.59 -5.45 13.94
CA LEU A 414 -33.69 -5.97 12.58
C LEU A 414 -34.36 -7.35 12.62
N ASP A 415 -35.37 -7.52 11.75
CA ASP A 415 -36.18 -8.73 11.62
C ASP A 415 -35.59 -9.79 10.67
#